data_AF-A0A940QF23-F1
#
_entry.id   AF-A0A940QF23-F1
#
_cell.length_a   1.000
_cell.length_b   1.000
_cell.length_c   1.000
_cell.angle_alpha   90.00
_cell.angle_beta   90.00
_cell.angle_gamma   90.00
#
_symmetry.space_group_name_H-M   'P 1'
#
loop_
_entity.id
_entity.type
_entity.pdbx_description
1 polymer ?
#
loop_
_entity_poly.entity_id
_entity_poly.type
_entity_poly.pdbx_seq_one_letter_code
_entity_poly.pdbx_strand_id
1 'polypeptide(L)'
;MERVEIFNFILTLCGYFIIRKKMLRLWVFVLYFNILEFMTLSSITVGLGFGFHLYTISMITGAYYIKYVGSRFFDDSHIIKPTLVAVCATVSYFIGSAFNRMNGPMYETDHRVETFFFVFNSLLVIAVLVFYMSTFIRTIDDTENKLAKMALVDKLTGLYNRHYLLSKLDDLNRKDLSDYWIAILDIDKFKKVNDVYGHNCGDYVLKSIAETARDECSKCTVCRWGGEEFIILASSLQCPDSILESLREKISGLNMNFEEQNIHVTVTIGTEKYSPDRNVDAWISEADRKLYFGKNNGKNQVVYVTNVQ
;
A
#
# COMPACT_ATOMS: atom_id res chain seq x y z
N MET A 1 -45.04 -22.37 -5.10
CA MET A 1 -43.73 -22.33 -4.43
C MET A 1 -42.84 -23.49 -4.84
N GLU A 2 -43.30 -24.75 -4.81
CA GLU A 2 -42.47 -25.93 -5.17
C GLU A 2 -41.71 -25.83 -6.51
N ARG A 3 -42.34 -25.31 -7.58
CA ARG A 3 -41.65 -25.17 -8.89
C ARG A 3 -40.48 -24.17 -8.88
N VAL A 4 -40.54 -23.15 -8.03
CA VAL A 4 -39.48 -22.13 -7.88
C VAL A 4 -38.33 -22.67 -7.02
N GLU A 5 -38.65 -23.47 -6.00
CA GLU A 5 -37.64 -24.11 -5.16
C GLU A 5 -36.86 -25.20 -5.91
N ILE A 6 -37.55 -26.00 -6.74
CA ILE A 6 -36.91 -26.98 -7.63
C ILE A 6 -35.99 -26.28 -8.63
N PHE A 7 -36.40 -25.12 -9.17
CA PHE A 7 -35.58 -24.32 -10.07
C PHE A 7 -34.32 -23.77 -9.38
N ASN A 8 -34.46 -23.19 -8.18
CA ASN A 8 -33.34 -22.69 -7.38
C ASN A 8 -32.35 -23.81 -6.98
N PHE A 9 -32.88 -24.99 -6.66
CA PHE A 9 -32.06 -26.16 -6.34
C PHE A 9 -31.25 -26.63 -7.56
N ILE A 10 -31.89 -26.74 -8.73
CA ILE A 10 -31.22 -27.09 -9.99
C ILE A 10 -30.15 -26.03 -10.34
N LEU A 11 -30.46 -24.75 -10.15
CA LEU A 11 -29.53 -23.65 -10.42
C LEU A 11 -28.29 -23.70 -9.52
N THR A 12 -28.49 -24.01 -8.23
CA THR A 12 -27.41 -24.17 -7.24
C THR A 12 -26.55 -25.40 -7.57
N LEU A 13 -27.18 -26.51 -7.96
CA LEU A 13 -26.50 -27.72 -8.40
C LEU A 13 -25.65 -27.47 -9.65
N CYS A 14 -26.20 -26.77 -10.65
CA CYS A 14 -25.47 -26.30 -11.84
C CYS A 14 -24.29 -25.40 -11.44
N GLY A 15 -24.50 -24.50 -10.48
CA GLY A 15 -23.45 -23.63 -9.94
C GLY A 15 -22.26 -24.41 -9.38
N TYR A 16 -22.50 -25.48 -8.62
CA TYR A 16 -21.46 -26.37 -8.11
C TYR A 16 -20.62 -27.02 -9.23
N PHE A 17 -21.27 -27.53 -10.28
CA PHE A 17 -20.58 -28.12 -11.43
C PHE A 17 -19.76 -27.10 -12.25
N ILE A 18 -20.24 -25.86 -12.34
CA ILE A 18 -19.57 -24.74 -13.04
C ILE A 18 -18.30 -24.31 -12.30
N ILE A 19 -18.34 -24.24 -10.96
CA ILE A 19 -17.14 -24.00 -10.14
C ILE A 19 -16.10 -25.09 -10.40
N ARG A 20 -16.54 -26.36 -10.45
CA ARG A 20 -15.65 -27.52 -10.70
C ARG A 20 -14.97 -27.46 -12.06
N LYS A 21 -15.59 -26.82 -13.06
CA LYS A 21 -15.03 -26.56 -14.40
C LYS A 21 -14.21 -25.26 -14.50
N LYS A 22 -13.90 -24.58 -13.39
CA LYS A 22 -13.20 -23.28 -13.33
C LYS A 22 -13.89 -22.15 -14.11
N MET A 23 -15.19 -22.29 -14.41
CA MET A 23 -15.96 -21.29 -15.15
C MET A 23 -16.51 -20.20 -14.20
N LEU A 24 -15.61 -19.51 -13.51
CA LEU A 24 -15.95 -18.57 -12.43
C LEU A 24 -16.93 -17.47 -12.89
N ARG A 25 -16.75 -16.95 -14.11
CA ARG A 25 -17.64 -15.91 -14.70
C ARG A 25 -19.09 -16.37 -14.77
N LEU A 26 -19.34 -17.58 -15.28
CA LEU A 26 -20.69 -18.11 -15.43
C LEU A 26 -21.32 -18.35 -14.06
N TRP A 27 -20.53 -18.81 -13.08
CA TRP A 27 -21.01 -18.99 -11.73
C TRP A 27 -21.42 -17.67 -11.06
N VAL A 28 -20.58 -16.63 -11.16
CA VAL A 28 -20.90 -15.31 -10.63
C VAL A 28 -22.17 -14.76 -11.29
N PHE A 29 -22.32 -14.91 -12.61
CA PHE A 29 -23.54 -14.49 -13.31
C PHE A 29 -24.78 -15.22 -12.79
N VAL A 30 -24.72 -16.54 -12.67
CA VAL A 30 -25.82 -17.38 -12.17
C VAL A 30 -26.19 -16.99 -10.73
N LEU A 31 -25.20 -16.72 -9.88
CA LEU A 31 -25.42 -16.27 -8.51
C LEU A 31 -26.16 -14.92 -8.46
N TYR A 32 -25.70 -13.92 -9.21
CA TYR A 32 -26.35 -12.61 -9.27
C TYR A 32 -27.76 -12.69 -9.85
N PHE A 33 -27.96 -13.49 -10.88
CA PHE A 33 -29.28 -13.73 -11.45
C PHE A 33 -30.23 -14.34 -10.42
N ASN A 34 -29.77 -15.34 -9.66
CA ASN A 34 -30.56 -16.00 -8.64
C ASN A 34 -30.99 -15.04 -7.51
N ILE A 35 -30.05 -14.23 -7.02
CA ILE A 35 -30.34 -13.23 -5.98
C ILE A 35 -31.36 -12.21 -6.50
N LEU A 36 -31.20 -11.74 -7.73
CA LEU A 36 -32.11 -10.78 -8.37
C LEU A 36 -33.53 -11.35 -8.49
N GLU A 37 -33.66 -12.59 -8.98
CA GLU A 37 -34.93 -13.29 -9.13
C GLU A 37 -35.60 -13.48 -7.77
N PHE A 38 -34.86 -14.02 -6.79
CA PHE A 38 -35.35 -14.25 -5.43
C PHE A 38 -35.81 -12.95 -4.76
N MET A 39 -35.02 -11.89 -4.88
CA MET A 39 -35.34 -10.56 -4.34
C MET A 39 -36.62 -10.00 -4.96
N THR A 40 -36.75 -10.06 -6.29
CA THR A 40 -37.91 -9.50 -7.01
C THR A 40 -39.17 -10.27 -6.64
N LEU A 41 -39.13 -11.59 -6.71
CA LEU A 41 -40.28 -12.44 -6.43
C LEU A 41 -40.73 -12.28 -4.98
N SER A 42 -39.79 -12.30 -4.02
CA SER A 42 -40.11 -12.12 -2.60
C SER A 42 -40.71 -10.73 -2.33
N SER A 43 -40.15 -9.67 -2.95
CA SER A 43 -40.68 -8.31 -2.80
C SER A 43 -42.09 -8.16 -3.39
N ILE A 44 -42.43 -8.92 -4.42
CA ILE A 44 -43.77 -8.95 -5.04
C ILE A 44 -44.75 -9.78 -4.19
N THR A 45 -44.33 -10.93 -3.66
CA THR A 45 -45.23 -11.86 -2.97
C THR A 45 -45.57 -11.41 -1.56
N VAL A 46 -44.57 -11.08 -0.75
CA VAL A 46 -44.75 -10.73 0.67
C VAL A 46 -44.66 -9.24 0.94
N GLY A 47 -44.21 -8.46 -0.05
CA GLY A 47 -44.13 -7.00 0.04
C GLY A 47 -42.77 -6.47 0.48
N LEU A 48 -42.65 -5.14 0.43
CA LEU A 48 -41.37 -4.44 0.66
C LEU A 48 -40.93 -4.45 2.12
N GLY A 49 -41.86 -4.52 3.08
CA GLY A 49 -41.52 -4.39 4.50
C GLY A 49 -40.82 -5.63 5.08
N PHE A 50 -40.68 -6.73 4.33
CA PHE A 50 -39.77 -7.83 4.69
C PHE A 50 -38.28 -7.51 4.43
N GLY A 51 -37.97 -6.42 3.71
CA GLY A 51 -36.60 -5.94 3.53
C GLY A 51 -35.74 -6.68 2.49
N PHE A 52 -36.32 -7.57 1.67
CA PHE A 52 -35.57 -8.28 0.62
C PHE A 52 -34.92 -7.33 -0.40
N HIS A 53 -35.57 -6.19 -0.69
CA HIS A 53 -35.04 -5.17 -1.59
C HIS A 53 -33.67 -4.59 -1.16
N LEU A 54 -33.32 -4.68 0.13
CA LEU A 54 -32.04 -4.22 0.66
C LEU A 54 -30.85 -5.00 0.06
N TYR A 55 -31.09 -6.20 -0.47
CA TYR A 55 -30.07 -6.99 -1.16
C TYR A 55 -29.55 -6.29 -2.42
N THR A 56 -30.29 -5.33 -2.97
CA THR A 56 -29.80 -4.46 -4.07
C THR A 56 -28.48 -3.76 -3.68
N ILE A 57 -28.37 -3.29 -2.43
CA ILE A 57 -27.19 -2.57 -1.93
C ILE A 57 -25.98 -3.50 -1.87
N SER A 58 -26.16 -4.70 -1.30
CA SER A 58 -25.07 -5.68 -1.21
C SER A 58 -24.69 -6.25 -2.59
N MET A 59 -25.64 -6.41 -3.52
CA MET A 59 -25.35 -6.86 -4.88
C MET A 59 -24.50 -5.84 -5.65
N ILE A 60 -24.87 -4.55 -5.60
CA ILE A 60 -24.12 -3.48 -6.26
C ILE A 60 -22.70 -3.44 -5.70
N THR A 61 -22.55 -3.36 -4.38
CA THR A 61 -21.23 -3.31 -3.72
C THR A 61 -20.40 -4.55 -4.03
N GLY A 62 -21.00 -5.74 -3.96
CA GLY A 62 -20.34 -7.00 -4.30
C GLY A 62 -19.85 -7.04 -5.75
N ALA A 63 -20.61 -6.46 -6.69
CA ALA A 63 -20.23 -6.49 -8.10
C ALA A 63 -18.97 -5.65 -8.36
N TYR A 64 -18.88 -4.47 -7.73
CA TYR A 64 -17.68 -3.63 -7.79
C TYR A 64 -16.49 -4.29 -7.06
N TYR A 65 -16.73 -4.92 -5.91
CA TYR A 65 -15.70 -5.67 -5.18
C TYR A 65 -15.14 -6.82 -6.02
N ILE A 66 -16.00 -7.64 -6.64
CA ILE A 66 -15.59 -8.74 -7.52
C ILE A 66 -14.83 -8.22 -8.74
N LYS A 67 -15.22 -7.08 -9.31
CA LYS A 67 -14.43 -6.47 -10.40
C LYS A 67 -13.04 -6.08 -9.93
N TYR A 68 -12.94 -5.38 -8.80
CA TYR A 68 -11.66 -4.94 -8.26
C TYR A 68 -10.73 -6.13 -7.95
N VAL A 69 -11.22 -7.13 -7.23
CA VAL A 69 -10.43 -8.32 -6.90
C VAL A 69 -10.16 -9.16 -8.13
N GLY A 70 -11.17 -9.36 -8.99
CA GLY A 70 -11.08 -10.16 -10.21
C GLY A 70 -10.05 -9.63 -11.18
N SER A 71 -9.93 -8.30 -11.34
CA SER A 71 -8.95 -7.67 -12.24
C SER A 71 -7.49 -7.96 -11.87
N ARG A 72 -7.23 -8.46 -10.65
CA ARG A 72 -5.89 -8.88 -10.21
C ARG A 72 -5.53 -10.32 -10.59
N PHE A 73 -6.53 -11.16 -10.85
CA PHE A 73 -6.34 -12.59 -11.09
C PHE A 73 -6.72 -13.00 -12.52
N PHE A 74 -7.55 -12.21 -13.20
CA PHE A 74 -8.11 -12.53 -14.52
C PHE A 74 -8.12 -11.29 -15.42
N ASP A 75 -8.00 -11.50 -16.73
CA ASP A 75 -8.19 -10.45 -17.73
C ASP A 75 -9.59 -9.83 -17.64
N ASP A 76 -9.66 -8.50 -17.85
CA ASP A 76 -10.88 -7.68 -17.78
C ASP A 76 -12.03 -8.23 -18.65
N SER A 77 -11.71 -8.97 -19.71
CA SER A 77 -12.67 -9.59 -20.64
C SER A 77 -13.56 -10.66 -19.97
N HIS A 78 -13.16 -11.19 -18.81
CA HIS A 78 -13.86 -12.26 -18.11
C HIS A 78 -14.76 -11.78 -16.96
N ILE A 79 -14.78 -10.48 -16.67
CA ILE A 79 -15.53 -9.94 -15.52
C ILE A 79 -16.83 -9.30 -15.99
N ILE A 80 -17.93 -9.61 -15.30
CA ILE A 80 -19.23 -8.98 -15.56
C ILE A 80 -19.12 -7.49 -15.24
N LYS A 81 -19.60 -6.64 -16.16
CA LYS A 81 -19.61 -5.18 -15.95
C LYS A 81 -20.48 -4.86 -14.73
N PRO A 82 -19.93 -4.32 -13.62
CA PRO A 82 -20.70 -4.07 -12.41
C PRO A 82 -21.78 -3.01 -12.61
N THR A 83 -21.59 -2.10 -13.57
CA THR A 83 -22.61 -1.14 -14.00
C THR A 83 -23.86 -1.81 -14.54
N LEU A 84 -23.73 -2.92 -15.28
CA LEU A 84 -24.87 -3.68 -15.78
C LEU A 84 -25.63 -4.34 -14.62
N VAL A 85 -24.91 -4.96 -13.69
CA VAL A 85 -25.50 -5.59 -12.49
C VAL A 85 -26.26 -4.53 -11.67
N ALA A 86 -25.67 -3.35 -11.49
CA ALA A 86 -26.30 -2.26 -10.76
C ALA A 86 -27.59 -1.79 -11.45
N VAL A 87 -27.56 -1.56 -12.76
CA VAL A 87 -28.76 -1.19 -13.53
C VAL A 87 -29.85 -2.25 -13.42
N CYS A 88 -29.52 -3.53 -13.59
CA CYS A 88 -30.49 -4.62 -13.46
C CYS A 88 -31.10 -4.70 -12.06
N ALA A 89 -30.27 -4.55 -11.01
CA ALA A 89 -30.73 -4.56 -9.62
C ALA A 89 -31.66 -3.38 -9.31
N THR A 90 -31.30 -2.18 -9.77
CA THR A 90 -32.11 -0.97 -9.60
C THR A 90 -33.45 -1.08 -10.36
N VAL A 91 -33.43 -1.57 -11.60
CA VAL A 91 -34.66 -1.77 -12.39
C VAL A 91 -35.58 -2.80 -11.72
N SER A 92 -35.02 -3.93 -11.28
CA SER A 92 -35.75 -4.96 -10.53
C SER A 92 -36.40 -4.40 -9.25
N TYR A 93 -35.66 -3.58 -8.50
CA TYR A 93 -36.21 -2.90 -7.32
C TYR A 93 -37.41 -2.02 -7.67
N PHE A 94 -37.29 -1.17 -8.69
CA PHE A 94 -38.39 -0.29 -9.11
C PHE A 94 -39.60 -1.06 -9.62
N ILE A 95 -39.40 -2.16 -10.36
CA ILE A 95 -40.48 -3.04 -10.81
C ILE A 95 -41.21 -3.63 -9.59
N GLY A 96 -40.46 -4.19 -8.64
CA GLY A 96 -41.03 -4.76 -7.41
C GLY A 96 -41.78 -3.71 -6.59
N SER A 97 -41.23 -2.50 -6.44
CA SER A 97 -41.87 -1.42 -5.68
C SER A 97 -43.13 -0.88 -6.36
N ALA A 98 -43.07 -0.69 -7.68
CA ALA A 98 -44.22 -0.21 -8.46
C ALA A 98 -45.37 -1.23 -8.40
N PHE A 99 -45.06 -2.52 -8.58
CA PHE A 99 -46.04 -3.59 -8.46
C PHE A 99 -46.70 -3.62 -7.07
N ASN A 100 -45.89 -3.60 -6.01
CA ASN A 100 -46.41 -3.64 -4.64
C ASN A 100 -47.26 -2.41 -4.30
N ARG A 101 -46.91 -1.23 -4.82
CA ARG A 101 -47.69 0.00 -4.62
C ARG A 101 -49.02 0.00 -5.37
N MET A 102 -49.09 -0.65 -6.53
CA MET A 102 -50.31 -0.71 -7.35
C MET A 102 -51.27 -1.82 -6.90
N ASN A 103 -50.74 -2.99 -6.54
CA ASN A 103 -51.55 -4.19 -6.29
C ASN A 103 -51.58 -4.63 -4.82
N GLY A 104 -50.74 -4.04 -3.96
CA GLY A 104 -50.49 -4.57 -2.62
C GLY A 104 -49.63 -5.84 -2.63
N PRO A 105 -49.26 -6.38 -1.45
CA PRO A 105 -48.67 -7.71 -1.35
C PRO A 105 -49.69 -8.80 -1.70
N MET A 106 -49.23 -9.90 -2.30
CA MET A 106 -50.11 -11.04 -2.67
C MET A 106 -50.60 -11.83 -1.45
N TYR A 107 -49.84 -11.78 -0.34
CA TYR A 107 -50.19 -12.44 0.92
C TYR A 107 -50.21 -11.42 2.05
N GLU A 108 -51.30 -11.42 2.82
CA GLU A 108 -51.35 -10.69 4.08
C GLU A 108 -50.64 -11.50 5.17
N THR A 109 -49.69 -10.87 5.86
CA THR A 109 -48.87 -11.49 6.89
C THR A 109 -48.93 -10.70 8.19
N ASP A 110 -48.67 -11.36 9.33
CA ASP A 110 -48.55 -10.71 10.62
C ASP A 110 -47.35 -9.73 10.62
N HIS A 111 -47.60 -8.49 11.04
CA HIS A 111 -46.60 -7.42 11.17
C HIS A 111 -45.41 -7.84 12.04
N ARG A 112 -45.59 -8.74 13.03
CA ARG A 112 -44.47 -9.25 13.85
C ARG A 112 -43.47 -10.06 13.01
N VAL A 113 -43.97 -10.88 12.08
CA VAL A 113 -43.14 -11.69 11.19
C VAL A 113 -42.41 -10.80 10.19
N GLU A 114 -43.13 -9.85 9.60
CA GLU A 114 -42.55 -8.86 8.69
C GLU A 114 -41.38 -8.09 9.34
N THR A 115 -41.60 -7.56 10.55
CA THR A 115 -40.57 -6.82 11.29
C THR A 115 -39.37 -7.70 11.64
N PHE A 116 -39.58 -8.96 12.02
CA PHE A 116 -38.49 -9.90 12.27
C PHE A 116 -37.62 -10.09 11.03
N PHE A 117 -38.24 -10.38 9.87
CA PHE A 117 -37.51 -10.56 8.61
C PHE A 117 -36.80 -9.29 8.16
N PHE A 118 -37.42 -8.12 8.34
CA PHE A 118 -36.79 -6.84 8.03
C PHE A 118 -35.51 -6.63 8.82
N VAL A 119 -35.55 -6.85 10.15
CA VAL A 119 -34.39 -6.71 11.02
C VAL A 119 -33.31 -7.73 10.64
N PHE A 120 -33.70 -8.99 10.41
CA PHE A 120 -32.78 -10.03 9.99
C PHE A 120 -32.08 -9.69 8.66
N ASN A 121 -32.84 -9.32 7.63
CA ASN A 121 -32.33 -8.96 6.32
C ASN A 121 -31.44 -7.71 6.37
N SER A 122 -31.82 -6.72 7.18
CA SER A 122 -31.01 -5.52 7.40
C SER A 122 -29.66 -5.86 8.05
N LEU A 123 -29.67 -6.67 9.10
CA LEU A 123 -28.44 -7.13 9.77
C LEU A 123 -27.55 -7.95 8.83
N LEU A 124 -28.14 -8.82 8.02
CA LEU A 124 -27.42 -9.60 7.02
C LEU A 124 -26.73 -8.70 5.99
N VAL A 125 -27.45 -7.71 5.45
CA VAL A 125 -26.89 -6.76 4.48
C VAL A 125 -25.76 -5.93 5.10
N ILE A 126 -25.97 -5.42 6.32
CA ILE A 126 -24.94 -4.66 7.03
C ILE A 126 -23.69 -5.53 7.26
N ALA A 127 -23.86 -6.77 7.72
CA ALA A 127 -22.74 -7.69 7.94
C ALA A 127 -21.95 -7.95 6.64
N VAL A 128 -22.66 -8.18 5.53
CA VAL A 128 -22.03 -8.38 4.20
C VAL A 128 -21.29 -7.11 3.74
N LEU A 129 -21.86 -5.92 3.93
CA LEU A 129 -21.21 -4.67 3.58
C LEU A 129 -19.96 -4.41 4.43
N VAL A 130 -20.03 -4.64 5.74
CA VAL A 130 -18.86 -4.53 6.64
C VAL A 130 -17.76 -5.50 6.21
N PHE A 131 -18.13 -6.73 5.85
CA PHE A 131 -17.19 -7.71 5.33
C PHE A 131 -16.52 -7.26 4.02
N TYR A 132 -17.29 -6.78 3.04
CA TYR A 132 -16.74 -6.25 1.79
C TYR A 132 -15.84 -5.03 2.01
N MET A 133 -16.27 -4.07 2.83
CA MET A 133 -15.47 -2.86 3.09
C MET A 133 -14.17 -3.19 3.82
N SER A 134 -14.22 -4.08 4.81
CA SER A 134 -13.03 -4.50 5.56
C SER A 134 -12.01 -5.21 4.67
N THR A 135 -12.47 -6.10 3.79
CA THR A 135 -11.60 -6.81 2.84
C THR A 135 -11.07 -5.89 1.74
N PHE A 136 -11.89 -4.94 1.29
CA PHE A 136 -11.50 -3.92 0.32
C PHE A 136 -10.38 -3.01 0.85
N ILE A 137 -10.53 -2.47 2.06
CA ILE A 137 -9.50 -1.62 2.71
C ILE A 137 -8.18 -2.39 2.85
N ARG A 138 -8.20 -3.60 3.40
CA ARG A 138 -6.99 -4.44 3.52
C ARG A 138 -6.29 -4.67 2.18
N THR A 139 -7.08 -4.91 1.14
CA THR A 139 -6.54 -5.15 -0.21
C THR A 139 -5.89 -3.90 -0.80
N ILE A 140 -6.44 -2.71 -0.54
CA ILE A 140 -5.84 -1.43 -0.92
C ILE A 140 -4.52 -1.23 -0.18
N ASP A 141 -4.52 -1.33 1.14
CA ASP A 141 -3.32 -1.12 1.97
C ASP A 141 -2.18 -2.05 1.55
N ASP A 142 -2.46 -3.33 1.31
CA ASP A 142 -1.46 -4.29 0.83
C ASP A 142 -0.84 -3.88 -0.51
N THR A 143 -1.61 -3.21 -1.36
CA THR A 143 -1.18 -2.80 -2.69
C THR A 143 -0.36 -1.54 -2.64
N GLU A 144 -0.79 -0.57 -1.84
CA GLU A 144 -0.01 0.63 -1.57
C GLU A 144 1.32 0.26 -0.93
N ASN A 145 1.34 -0.65 0.04
CA ASN A 145 2.57 -1.15 0.66
C ASN A 145 3.46 -1.87 -0.36
N LYS A 146 2.90 -2.67 -1.27
CA LYS A 146 3.67 -3.31 -2.35
C LYS A 146 4.25 -2.29 -3.32
N LEU A 147 3.46 -1.30 -3.73
CA LEU A 147 3.93 -0.23 -4.60
C LEU A 147 5.01 0.61 -3.93
N ALA A 148 4.86 0.92 -2.64
CA ALA A 148 5.87 1.62 -1.85
C ALA A 148 7.17 0.80 -1.72
N LYS A 149 7.06 -0.52 -1.54
CA LYS A 149 8.22 -1.44 -1.54
C LYS A 149 8.88 -1.56 -2.92
N MET A 150 8.10 -1.50 -4.00
CA MET A 150 8.60 -1.56 -5.39
C MET A 150 9.18 -0.23 -5.87
N ALA A 151 8.80 0.90 -5.27
CA ALA A 151 9.48 2.16 -5.50
C ALA A 151 10.88 2.06 -4.88
N LEU A 152 11.87 1.65 -5.66
CA LEU A 152 13.26 1.48 -5.19
C LEU A 152 14.05 2.80 -5.14
N VAL A 153 13.47 3.88 -5.67
CA VAL A 153 14.11 5.18 -5.85
C VAL A 153 13.30 6.25 -5.13
N ASP A 154 13.99 7.11 -4.38
CA ASP A 154 13.43 8.30 -3.74
C ASP A 154 13.08 9.36 -4.79
N LYS A 155 11.82 9.84 -4.77
CA LYS A 155 11.30 10.74 -5.81
C LYS A 155 11.97 12.12 -5.81
N LEU A 156 12.44 12.59 -4.66
CA LEU A 156 13.03 13.92 -4.54
C LEU A 156 14.47 13.94 -5.05
N THR A 157 15.26 12.96 -4.62
CA THR A 157 16.72 12.92 -4.84
C THR A 157 17.13 12.05 -6.02
N GLY A 158 16.27 11.14 -6.47
CA GLY A 158 16.59 10.13 -7.49
C GLY A 158 17.60 9.08 -7.03
N LEU A 159 17.97 9.06 -5.74
CA LEU A 159 18.78 8.00 -5.15
C LEU A 159 17.93 6.78 -4.84
N TYR A 160 18.58 5.65 -4.59
CA TYR A 160 17.86 4.50 -4.03
C TYR A 160 17.23 4.86 -2.68
N ASN A 161 16.13 4.23 -2.32
CA ASN A 161 15.53 4.45 -1.02
C ASN A 161 15.94 3.38 0.01
N ARG A 162 15.47 3.56 1.24
CA ARG A 162 15.62 2.59 2.34
C ARG A 162 15.22 1.16 1.95
N HIS A 163 14.13 0.97 1.20
CA HIS A 163 13.66 -0.36 0.81
C HIS A 163 14.62 -1.08 -0.13
N TYR A 164 15.19 -0.35 -1.10
CA TYR A 164 16.21 -0.90 -1.99
C TYR A 164 17.44 -1.35 -1.20
N LEU A 165 17.92 -0.54 -0.25
CA LEU A 165 19.08 -0.90 0.57
C LEU A 165 18.84 -2.18 1.36
N LEU A 166 17.70 -2.28 2.06
CA LEU A 166 17.35 -3.46 2.84
C LEU A 166 17.26 -4.71 1.96
N SER A 167 16.60 -4.62 0.79
CA SER A 167 16.56 -5.72 -0.17
C SER A 167 17.95 -6.14 -0.64
N LYS A 168 18.85 -5.16 -0.88
CA LYS A 168 20.23 -5.44 -1.30
C LYS A 168 21.05 -6.08 -0.19
N LEU A 169 20.87 -5.65 1.05
CA LEU A 169 21.52 -6.24 2.22
C LEU A 169 21.06 -7.67 2.47
N ASP A 170 19.76 -7.96 2.30
CA ASP A 170 19.21 -9.32 2.38
C ASP A 170 19.82 -10.26 1.33
N ASP A 171 20.02 -9.77 0.10
CA ASP A 171 20.65 -10.53 -0.98
C ASP A 171 22.15 -10.77 -0.73
N LEU A 172 22.85 -9.78 -0.19
CA LEU A 172 24.28 -9.88 0.13
C LEU A 172 24.56 -10.76 1.35
N ASN A 173 23.67 -10.75 2.35
CA ASN A 173 23.78 -11.60 3.53
C ASN A 173 23.78 -13.10 3.17
N ARG A 174 23.29 -13.46 1.97
CA ARG A 174 23.36 -14.83 1.42
C ARG A 174 24.68 -15.18 0.74
N LYS A 175 25.53 -14.19 0.43
CA LYS A 175 26.75 -14.35 -0.40
C LYS A 175 28.06 -14.06 0.34
N ASP A 176 27.98 -13.49 1.54
CA ASP A 176 29.07 -12.93 2.37
C ASP A 176 29.15 -11.39 2.29
N LEU A 177 29.08 -10.76 3.47
CA LEU A 177 29.14 -9.32 3.70
C LEU A 177 30.50 -8.88 4.28
N SER A 178 31.43 -9.80 4.56
CA SER A 178 32.70 -9.55 5.28
C SER A 178 33.56 -8.42 4.70
N ASP A 179 33.40 -8.13 3.42
CA ASP A 179 34.07 -7.06 2.71
C ASP A 179 33.26 -5.77 2.59
N TYR A 180 32.10 -5.63 3.20
CA TYR A 180 31.29 -4.42 3.05
C TYR A 180 31.45 -3.44 4.21
N TRP A 181 31.26 -2.16 3.88
CA TRP A 181 31.21 -1.04 4.80
C TRP A 181 29.90 -0.28 4.61
N ILE A 182 29.39 0.26 5.71
CA ILE A 182 28.23 1.15 5.69
C ILE A 182 28.65 2.49 6.28
N ALA A 183 28.23 3.58 5.63
CA ALA A 183 28.37 4.92 6.17
C ALA A 183 27.00 5.59 6.23
N ILE A 184 26.66 6.13 7.39
CA ILE A 184 25.46 6.93 7.61
C ILE A 184 25.89 8.39 7.64
N LEU A 185 25.30 9.18 6.75
CA LEU A 185 25.50 10.60 6.59
C LEU A 185 24.23 11.33 7.04
N ASP A 186 24.38 12.40 7.81
CA ASP A 186 23.28 13.28 8.19
C ASP A 186 23.70 14.75 8.03
N ILE A 187 22.79 15.57 7.50
CA ILE A 187 23.03 16.99 7.21
C ILE A 187 23.00 17.80 8.50
N ASP A 188 24.10 18.50 8.79
CA ASP A 188 24.22 19.28 10.01
C ASP A 188 23.26 20.47 10.04
N LYS A 189 22.41 20.52 11.08
CA LYS A 189 21.47 21.62 11.33
C LYS A 189 20.45 21.80 10.20
N PHE A 190 20.05 20.73 9.49
CA PHE A 190 19.09 20.82 8.38
C PHE A 190 17.74 21.41 8.79
N LYS A 191 17.24 21.09 9.98
CA LYS A 191 16.05 21.76 10.54
C LYS A 191 16.17 23.29 10.52
N LYS A 192 17.34 23.85 10.86
CA LYS A 192 17.58 25.30 10.82
C LYS A 192 17.50 25.85 9.38
N VAL A 193 17.95 25.08 8.39
CA VAL A 193 17.81 25.46 6.97
C VAL A 193 16.33 25.57 6.61
N ASN A 194 15.52 24.57 6.96
CA ASN A 194 14.07 24.61 6.73
C ASN A 194 13.38 25.75 7.47
N ASP A 195 13.74 25.97 8.74
CA ASP A 195 13.12 27.00 9.57
C ASP A 195 13.44 28.43 9.08
N VAL A 196 14.63 28.64 8.49
CA VAL A 196 15.08 29.96 8.02
C VAL A 196 14.69 30.23 6.57
N TYR A 197 14.80 29.22 5.70
CA TYR A 197 14.69 29.39 4.24
C TYR A 197 13.49 28.65 3.63
N GLY A 198 12.70 27.93 4.44
CA GLY A 198 11.55 27.16 4.01
C GLY A 198 11.91 25.79 3.42
N HIS A 199 10.88 24.94 3.28
CA HIS A 199 11.03 23.56 2.82
C HIS A 199 11.55 23.44 1.38
N ASN A 200 11.25 24.39 0.50
CA ASN A 200 11.75 24.37 -0.88
C ASN A 200 13.28 24.48 -0.94
N CYS A 201 13.87 25.30 -0.06
CA CYS A 201 15.31 25.39 0.10
C CYS A 201 15.89 24.10 0.68
N GLY A 202 15.23 23.50 1.68
CA GLY A 202 15.61 22.18 2.19
C GLY A 202 15.64 21.10 1.11
N ASP A 203 14.61 21.06 0.25
CA ASP A 203 14.54 20.15 -0.89
C ASP A 203 15.67 20.37 -1.89
N TYR A 204 16.05 21.63 -2.14
CA TYR A 204 17.19 21.97 -2.98
C TYR A 204 18.53 21.50 -2.39
N VAL A 205 18.73 21.68 -1.08
CA VAL A 205 19.91 21.16 -0.37
C VAL A 205 19.98 19.64 -0.45
N LEU A 206 18.86 18.95 -0.23
CA LEU A 206 18.79 17.48 -0.33
C LEU A 206 19.16 16.97 -1.73
N LYS A 207 18.69 17.64 -2.78
CA LYS A 207 19.06 17.30 -4.17
C LYS A 207 20.54 17.52 -4.43
N SER A 208 21.09 18.66 -3.99
CA SER A 208 22.51 19.00 -4.19
C SER A 208 23.44 18.00 -3.50
N ILE A 209 23.11 17.60 -2.28
CA ILE A 209 23.86 16.57 -1.54
C ILE A 209 23.71 15.20 -2.20
N ALA A 210 22.51 14.85 -2.65
CA ALA A 210 22.27 13.59 -3.33
C ALA A 210 23.07 13.46 -4.64
N GLU A 211 23.15 14.53 -5.43
CA GLU A 211 23.97 14.59 -6.64
C GLU A 211 25.46 14.45 -6.30
N THR A 212 25.94 15.21 -5.31
CA THR A 212 27.34 15.13 -4.86
C THR A 212 27.71 13.74 -4.37
N ALA A 213 26.83 13.10 -3.59
CA ALA A 213 27.03 11.74 -3.10
C ALA A 213 27.00 10.71 -4.24
N ARG A 214 26.11 10.88 -5.23
CA ARG A 214 26.06 10.01 -6.41
C ARG A 214 27.35 10.06 -7.22
N ASP A 215 27.89 11.25 -7.42
CA ASP A 215 29.10 11.45 -8.23
C ASP A 215 30.34 10.94 -7.50
N GLU A 216 30.50 11.30 -6.22
CA GLU A 216 31.66 10.90 -5.41
C GLU A 216 31.65 9.40 -5.10
N CYS A 217 30.47 8.83 -4.86
CA CYS A 217 30.29 7.43 -4.53
C CYS A 217 29.72 6.63 -5.71
N SER A 218 30.14 6.95 -6.94
CA SER A 218 29.64 6.33 -8.18
C SER A 218 29.77 4.80 -8.26
N LYS A 219 30.70 4.22 -7.49
CA LYS A 219 30.87 2.76 -7.38
C LYS A 219 30.23 2.17 -6.12
N CYS A 220 29.62 2.99 -5.29
CA CYS A 220 28.89 2.58 -4.09
C CYS A 220 27.39 2.51 -4.38
N THR A 221 26.63 2.00 -3.41
CA THR A 221 25.18 2.18 -3.38
C THR A 221 24.85 3.32 -2.44
N VAL A 222 24.34 4.42 -2.98
CA VAL A 222 23.89 5.57 -2.20
C VAL A 222 22.37 5.53 -2.09
N CYS A 223 21.88 5.56 -0.86
CA CYS A 223 20.47 5.52 -0.55
C CYS A 223 20.06 6.72 0.31
N ARG A 224 18.87 7.27 0.09
CA ARG A 224 18.22 8.14 1.06
C ARG A 224 17.50 7.26 2.09
N TRP A 225 17.94 7.35 3.34
CA TRP A 225 17.46 6.50 4.43
C TRP A 225 16.29 7.14 5.20
N GLY A 226 16.38 8.45 5.43
CA GLY A 226 15.40 9.23 6.17
C GLY A 226 15.14 10.60 5.53
N GLY A 227 14.66 11.54 6.33
CA GLY A 227 14.38 12.91 5.86
C GLY A 227 15.65 13.63 5.37
N GLU A 228 16.67 13.67 6.22
CA GLU A 228 17.98 14.30 6.00
C GLU A 228 19.16 13.32 6.05
N GLU A 229 18.85 12.02 6.16
CA GLU A 229 19.82 10.94 6.34
C GLU A 229 20.04 10.15 5.05
N PHE A 230 21.31 9.86 4.77
CA PHE A 230 21.75 9.07 3.63
C PHE A 230 22.59 7.91 4.12
N ILE A 231 22.49 6.76 3.45
CA ILE A 231 23.34 5.61 3.70
C ILE A 231 24.10 5.24 2.44
N ILE A 232 25.40 5.02 2.60
CA ILE A 232 26.31 4.55 1.57
C ILE A 232 26.73 3.13 1.93
N LEU A 233 26.47 2.18 1.03
CA LEU A 233 26.96 0.81 1.12
C LEU A 233 28.06 0.62 0.07
N ALA A 234 29.26 0.25 0.54
CA ALA A 234 30.45 0.10 -0.29
C ALA A 234 31.17 -1.22 0.01
N SER A 235 31.87 -1.78 -0.99
CA SER A 235 32.78 -2.90 -0.81
C SER A 235 34.19 -2.40 -0.45
N SER A 236 34.94 -3.16 0.35
CA SER A 236 36.29 -2.88 0.89
C SER A 236 37.35 -2.65 -0.17
N LEU A 237 37.11 -3.12 -1.41
CA LEU A 237 37.91 -2.80 -2.60
C LEU A 237 37.90 -1.30 -2.95
N GLN A 238 37.02 -0.51 -2.33
CA GLN A 238 37.00 0.94 -2.41
C GLN A 238 37.46 1.46 -1.06
N CYS A 239 38.50 2.30 -1.02
CA CYS A 239 39.00 2.90 0.22
C CYS A 239 37.90 3.81 0.81
N PRO A 240 37.13 3.35 1.81
CA PRO A 240 35.95 4.08 2.25
C PRO A 240 36.35 5.42 2.85
N ASP A 241 37.45 5.45 3.61
CA ASP A 241 37.91 6.65 4.32
C ASP A 241 38.18 7.83 3.36
N SER A 242 38.92 7.59 2.28
CA SER A 242 39.23 8.64 1.30
C SER A 242 38.00 9.18 0.58
N ILE A 243 37.04 8.30 0.25
CA ILE A 243 35.81 8.66 -0.45
C ILE A 243 34.87 9.42 0.48
N LEU A 244 34.73 8.97 1.73
CA LEU A 244 33.87 9.64 2.71
C LEU A 244 34.42 11.01 3.11
N GLU A 245 35.74 11.14 3.25
CA GLU A 245 36.37 12.42 3.53
C GLU A 245 36.24 13.38 2.33
N SER A 246 36.50 12.90 1.12
CA SER A 246 36.28 13.67 -0.12
C SER A 246 34.83 14.11 -0.26
N LEU A 247 33.87 13.23 0.02
CA LEU A 247 32.44 13.55 0.03
C LEU A 247 32.12 14.65 1.04
N ARG A 248 32.62 14.53 2.27
CA ARG A 248 32.43 15.53 3.34
C ARG A 248 33.00 16.89 2.92
N GLU A 249 34.22 16.92 2.40
CA GLU A 249 34.89 18.13 1.94
C GLU A 249 34.13 18.78 0.79
N LYS A 250 33.75 18.00 -0.23
CA LYS A 250 32.95 18.49 -1.36
C LYS A 250 31.65 19.12 -0.91
N ILE A 251 30.88 18.44 -0.05
CA ILE A 251 29.61 18.97 0.48
C ILE A 251 29.86 20.26 1.26
N SER A 252 30.88 20.29 2.13
CA SER A 252 31.20 21.50 2.90
C SER A 252 31.63 22.69 2.04
N GLY A 253 32.23 22.41 0.88
CA GLY A 253 32.65 23.40 -0.11
C GLY A 253 31.57 23.77 -1.14
N LEU A 254 30.39 23.14 -1.10
CA LEU A 254 29.30 23.48 -2.01
C LEU A 254 28.83 24.91 -1.76
N ASN A 255 28.85 25.70 -2.83
CA ASN A 255 28.21 27.00 -2.84
C ASN A 255 26.80 26.84 -3.42
N MET A 256 25.82 26.60 -2.55
CA MET A 256 24.43 26.39 -2.96
C MET A 256 23.71 27.73 -3.01
N ASN A 257 23.48 28.26 -4.21
CA ASN A 257 22.69 29.47 -4.40
C ASN A 257 21.21 29.10 -4.65
N PHE A 258 20.32 29.55 -3.77
CA PHE A 258 18.87 29.39 -3.89
C PHE A 258 18.19 30.74 -3.68
N GLU A 259 17.43 31.22 -4.66
CA GLU A 259 16.73 32.52 -4.60
C GLU A 259 17.63 33.69 -4.15
N GLU A 260 18.83 33.77 -4.73
CA GLU A 260 19.86 34.78 -4.43
C GLU A 260 20.52 34.67 -3.04
N GLN A 261 20.26 33.59 -2.32
CA GLN A 261 20.86 33.32 -1.02
C GLN A 261 21.90 32.20 -1.11
N ASN A 262 23.09 32.44 -0.58
CA ASN A 262 24.12 31.42 -0.45
C ASN A 262 23.89 30.60 0.82
N ILE A 263 23.71 29.30 0.62
CA ILE A 263 23.48 28.32 1.68
C ILE A 263 24.74 27.47 1.81
N HIS A 264 25.22 27.37 3.04
CA HIS A 264 26.31 26.48 3.39
C HIS A 264 25.83 25.48 4.43
N VAL A 265 26.05 24.20 4.13
CA VAL A 265 25.76 23.10 5.04
C VAL A 265 26.99 22.22 5.14
N THR A 266 27.08 21.49 6.24
CA THR A 266 28.08 20.45 6.43
C THR A 266 27.37 19.13 6.69
N VAL A 267 28.12 18.05 6.62
CA VAL A 267 27.61 16.72 6.95
C VAL A 267 28.50 16.07 7.98
N THR A 268 27.89 15.29 8.85
CA THR A 268 28.63 14.38 9.72
C THR A 268 28.36 12.96 9.24
N ILE A 269 29.40 12.12 9.25
CA ILE A 269 29.34 10.75 8.72
C ILE A 269 29.84 9.78 9.79
N GLY A 270 29.07 8.75 10.11
CA GLY A 270 29.52 7.61 10.90
C GLY A 270 29.68 6.38 10.01
N THR A 271 30.80 5.66 10.10
CA THR A 271 31.07 4.50 9.23
C THR A 271 31.48 3.27 10.02
N GLU A 272 31.04 2.09 9.58
CA GLU A 272 31.38 0.81 10.20
C GLU A 272 31.59 -0.30 9.17
N LYS A 273 32.61 -1.13 9.40
CA LYS A 273 32.83 -2.35 8.61
C LYS A 273 31.87 -3.43 9.06
N TYR A 274 31.32 -4.20 8.13
CA TYR A 274 30.57 -5.39 8.50
C TYR A 274 31.47 -6.38 9.24
N SER A 275 30.90 -6.98 10.28
CA SER A 275 31.55 -8.03 11.06
C SER A 275 30.63 -9.26 11.12
N PRO A 276 31.12 -10.48 10.82
CA PRO A 276 30.28 -11.68 10.73
C PRO A 276 29.53 -12.07 12.01
N ASP A 277 29.98 -11.58 13.17
CA ASP A 277 29.34 -11.75 14.48
C ASP A 277 28.12 -10.82 14.68
N ARG A 278 27.84 -9.92 13.74
CA ARG A 278 26.73 -8.96 13.82
C ARG A 278 25.68 -9.19 12.73
N ASN A 279 24.41 -9.03 13.11
CA ASN A 279 23.33 -8.91 12.14
C ASN A 279 23.34 -7.50 11.50
N VAL A 280 22.58 -7.35 10.41
CA VAL A 280 22.50 -6.09 9.64
C VAL A 280 22.03 -4.92 10.53
N ASP A 281 21.06 -5.13 11.41
CA ASP A 281 20.54 -4.08 12.29
C ASP A 281 21.60 -3.57 13.27
N ALA A 282 22.38 -4.46 13.87
CA ALA A 282 23.49 -4.10 14.76
C ALA A 282 24.62 -3.39 14.00
N TRP A 283 24.87 -3.76 12.75
CA TRP A 283 25.85 -3.08 11.91
C TRP A 283 25.44 -1.63 11.59
N ILE A 284 24.18 -1.41 11.18
CA ILE A 284 23.63 -0.07 10.95
C ILE A 284 23.66 0.75 12.25
N SER A 285 23.25 0.14 13.37
CA SER A 285 23.19 0.80 14.69
C SER A 285 24.57 1.28 15.16
N GLU A 286 25.63 0.54 14.85
CA GLU A 286 26.99 0.96 15.21
C GLU A 286 27.48 2.15 14.37
N ALA A 287 27.17 2.19 13.07
CA ALA A 287 27.45 3.36 12.24
C ALA A 287 26.66 4.59 12.71
N ASP A 288 25.40 4.41 13.14
CA ASP A 288 24.57 5.45 13.73
C ASP A 288 25.15 5.98 15.05
N ARG A 289 25.66 5.08 15.92
CA ARG A 289 26.34 5.46 17.16
C ARG A 289 27.56 6.36 16.90
N LYS A 290 28.34 6.06 15.85
CA LYS A 290 29.48 6.89 15.42
C LYS A 290 29.05 8.22 14.85
N LEU A 291 27.97 8.25 14.07
CA LEU A 291 27.37 9.48 13.56
C LEU A 291 26.93 10.38 14.73
N TYR A 292 26.20 9.83 15.69
CA TYR A 292 25.77 10.53 16.89
C TYR A 292 26.94 11.09 17.69
N PHE A 293 28.03 10.32 17.84
CA PHE A 293 29.27 10.81 18.44
C PHE A 293 29.82 12.03 17.70
N GLY A 294 29.96 11.95 16.36
CA GLY A 294 30.45 13.08 15.54
C GLY A 294 29.55 14.31 15.62
N LYS A 295 28.22 14.13 15.68
CA LYS A 295 27.25 15.23 15.84
C LYS A 295 27.44 15.99 17.15
N ASN A 296 27.88 15.29 18.20
CA ASN A 296 28.19 15.86 19.50
C ASN A 296 29.64 16.35 19.63
N ASN A 297 30.54 15.89 18.76
CA ASN A 297 31.96 16.23 18.78
C ASN A 297 32.36 17.29 17.73
N GLY A 298 31.49 18.27 17.47
CA GLY A 298 31.80 19.40 16.61
C GLY A 298 31.27 19.33 15.17
N LYS A 299 30.60 18.22 14.78
CA LYS A 299 30.00 18.04 13.44
C LYS A 299 31.04 18.09 12.31
N ASN A 300 30.60 18.14 11.04
CA ASN A 300 31.47 18.26 9.87
C ASN A 300 32.70 17.34 9.90
N GLN A 301 32.49 16.05 10.16
CA GLN A 301 33.57 15.07 10.31
C GLN A 301 33.12 13.67 9.92
N VAL A 302 34.09 12.80 9.61
CA VAL A 302 33.89 11.37 9.45
C VAL A 302 34.39 10.64 10.70
N VAL A 303 33.55 9.80 11.30
CA VAL A 303 33.85 9.05 12.52
C VAL A 303 34.04 7.58 12.20
N TYR A 304 35.28 7.11 12.32
CA TYR A 304 35.68 5.72 12.09
C TYR A 304 35.71 4.89 13.38
N VAL A 305 36.03 5.51 14.51
CA VAL A 305 36.15 4.85 15.81
C VAL A 305 35.64 5.83 16.87
N THR A 306 34.79 5.36 17.78
CA THR A 306 34.50 6.09 19.01
C THR A 306 35.53 5.65 20.06
N ASN A 307 36.47 6.51 20.43
CA ASN A 307 37.28 6.24 21.60
C ASN A 307 36.39 6.43 22.84
N VAL A 308 35.83 5.34 23.34
CA VAL A 308 35.31 5.28 24.70
C VAL A 308 36.50 4.89 25.56
N GLN A 309 37.11 5.87 26.23
CA GLN A 309 37.86 5.61 27.46
C GLN A 309 36.86 5.40 28.60
#